data_AF-A0A1I4LQF5-F1
#
_entry.id   AF-A0A1I4LQF5-F1
#
_cell.length_a   1.000
_cell.length_b   1.000
_cell.length_c   1.000
_cell.angle_alpha   90.00
_cell.angle_beta   90.00
_cell.angle_gamma   90.00
#
_symmetry.space_group_name_H-M   'P 1'
#
loop_
_entity.id
_entity.type
_entity.pdbx_description
1 polymer ?
#
loop_
_entity_poly.entity_id
_entity_poly.type
_entity_poly.pdbx_seq_one_letter_code
_entity_poly.pdbx_strand_id
1 'polypeptide(L)'
;MTSTTTCNAATTPARLPRPATLLAALALLAGCGNNPPLPDWQMDAHGALDRAQAAYMEGNAKVEAAEFTRARASLASTGQPGLVIRAELLRCAGHVAALAFDDCPGFEQLRPDAGAADRAYAAYLAGRAGAQEAALLPPQHQPVAMAGNDAAAAAAAVQAIADPLSKLVASGVLLRAGRASPPVLAGAVEAASAQGWRRPLLAWLGVQAQRAEQAGDAQEAARLRRRIALASEPQR
;
A
#
# COMPACT_ATOMS: atom_id res chain seq x y z
N MET A 1 -37.66 -70.81 -0.86
CA MET A 1 -38.62 -69.85 -1.47
C MET A 1 -37.80 -68.93 -2.34
N THR A 2 -37.64 -69.29 -3.63
CA THR A 2 -38.31 -68.65 -4.79
C THR A 2 -37.85 -67.20 -4.97
N SER A 3 -37.39 -66.69 -6.10
CA SER A 3 -37.13 -67.19 -7.45
C SER A 3 -36.28 -66.11 -8.14
N THR A 4 -35.67 -66.50 -9.25
CA THR A 4 -35.15 -65.69 -10.37
C THR A 4 -35.91 -64.38 -10.67
N THR A 5 -35.27 -63.42 -11.38
CA THR A 5 -35.69 -62.93 -12.73
C THR A 5 -35.10 -61.55 -13.10
N THR A 6 -34.18 -61.60 -14.08
CA THR A 6 -33.91 -60.71 -15.24
C THR A 6 -33.56 -59.23 -15.14
N CYS A 7 -32.39 -58.92 -15.74
CA CYS A 7 -32.13 -57.71 -16.54
C CYS A 7 -33.15 -57.53 -17.66
N ASN A 8 -33.60 -56.29 -17.91
CA ASN A 8 -33.82 -55.83 -19.27
C ASN A 8 -33.89 -54.30 -19.44
N ALA A 9 -33.27 -53.90 -20.56
CA ALA A 9 -33.56 -52.75 -21.45
C ALA A 9 -33.44 -51.31 -20.92
N ALA A 10 -32.55 -50.52 -21.54
CA ALA A 10 -32.93 -49.72 -22.70
C ALA A 10 -31.70 -48.98 -23.28
N THR A 11 -31.21 -49.46 -24.41
CA THR A 11 -30.32 -48.72 -25.31
C THR A 11 -31.10 -47.53 -25.90
N THR A 12 -30.71 -46.32 -25.53
CA THR A 12 -31.21 -45.10 -26.17
C THR A 12 -30.41 -44.86 -27.46
N PRO A 13 -31.05 -44.69 -28.63
CA PRO A 13 -30.31 -44.37 -29.85
C PRO A 13 -29.79 -42.93 -29.79
N ALA A 14 -28.49 -42.78 -30.02
CA ALA A 14 -27.83 -41.50 -30.21
C ALA A 14 -28.47 -40.77 -31.40
N ARG A 15 -29.20 -39.67 -31.12
CA ARG A 15 -29.64 -38.75 -32.16
C ARG A 15 -28.49 -37.84 -32.54
N LEU A 16 -28.04 -37.96 -33.79
CA LEU A 16 -27.13 -37.01 -34.42
C LEU A 16 -27.75 -35.59 -34.36
N PRO A 17 -27.04 -34.57 -33.84
CA PRO A 17 -27.54 -33.21 -33.83
C PRO A 17 -27.61 -32.65 -35.26
N ARG A 18 -28.70 -31.93 -35.54
CA ARG A 18 -28.96 -31.27 -36.83
C ARG A 18 -27.93 -30.15 -37.08
N PRO A 19 -27.50 -29.90 -38.33
CA PRO A 19 -26.50 -28.86 -38.66
C PRO A 19 -26.97 -27.42 -38.37
N ALA A 20 -28.27 -27.19 -38.18
CA ALA A 20 -28.82 -25.88 -37.83
C ALA A 20 -28.55 -25.47 -36.36
N THR A 21 -28.28 -26.43 -35.47
CA THR A 21 -28.01 -26.16 -34.04
C THR A 21 -26.57 -25.74 -33.75
N LEU A 22 -25.64 -25.96 -34.70
CA LEU A 22 -24.24 -25.52 -34.59
C LEU A 22 -24.04 -24.04 -34.95
N LEU A 23 -24.90 -23.44 -35.78
CA LEU A 23 -24.81 -22.00 -36.10
C LEU A 23 -25.32 -21.09 -34.98
N ALA A 24 -26.25 -21.55 -34.14
CA ALA A 24 -26.76 -20.76 -33.02
C ALA A 24 -25.78 -20.66 -31.83
N ALA A 25 -24.88 -21.64 -31.69
CA ALA A 25 -23.86 -21.65 -30.63
C ALA A 25 -22.65 -20.74 -30.93
N LEU A 26 -22.38 -20.44 -32.21
CA LEU A 26 -21.28 -19.55 -32.64
C LEU A 26 -21.64 -18.06 -32.58
N ALA A 27 -22.93 -17.71 -32.50
CA ALA A 27 -23.38 -16.31 -32.45
C ALA A 27 -23.31 -15.69 -31.03
N LEU A 28 -23.11 -16.49 -29.98
CA LEU A 28 -23.05 -16.04 -28.59
C LEU A 28 -21.63 -15.69 -28.10
N LEU A 29 -20.60 -15.79 -28.97
CA LEU A 29 -19.21 -15.45 -28.63
C LEU A 29 -18.78 -14.03 -29.07
N ALA A 30 -19.66 -13.24 -29.69
CA ALA A 30 -19.32 -11.88 -30.15
C ALA A 30 -19.66 -10.77 -29.12
N GLY A 31 -19.86 -11.12 -27.85
CA GLY A 31 -20.45 -10.23 -26.84
C GLY A 31 -19.63 -10.00 -25.57
N CYS A 32 -18.29 -9.96 -25.64
CA CYS A 32 -17.46 -9.52 -24.51
C CYS A 32 -16.39 -8.54 -24.99
N GLY A 33 -16.53 -7.26 -24.62
CA GLY A 33 -15.41 -6.32 -24.62
C GLY A 33 -15.52 -5.13 -25.58
N ASN A 34 -16.58 -4.33 -25.48
CA ASN A 34 -16.54 -2.94 -25.96
C ASN A 34 -16.53 -1.99 -24.75
N ASN A 35 -15.49 -2.07 -23.93
CA ASN A 35 -15.25 -1.07 -22.90
C ASN A 35 -14.45 0.08 -23.54
N PRO A 36 -14.92 1.33 -23.48
CA PRO A 36 -14.14 2.45 -23.99
C PRO A 36 -12.78 2.50 -23.26
N PRO A 37 -11.69 2.87 -23.97
CA PRO A 37 -10.39 3.02 -23.32
C PRO A 37 -10.48 4.02 -22.17
N LEU A 38 -9.68 3.78 -21.12
CA LEU A 38 -9.62 4.71 -20.00
C LEU A 38 -9.16 6.09 -20.52
N PRO A 39 -9.73 7.19 -20.00
CA PRO A 39 -9.27 8.53 -20.36
C PRO A 39 -7.77 8.72 -20.06
N ASP A 40 -7.05 9.40 -20.94
CA ASP A 40 -5.59 9.59 -20.85
C ASP A 40 -5.15 10.15 -19.49
N TRP A 41 -5.92 11.07 -18.91
CA TRP A 41 -5.62 11.66 -17.60
C TRP A 41 -5.47 10.62 -16.47
N GLN A 42 -6.17 9.48 -16.55
CA GLN A 42 -6.08 8.42 -15.54
C GLN A 42 -4.75 7.70 -15.62
N MET A 43 -4.31 7.36 -16.83
CA MET A 43 -3.03 6.69 -17.06
C MET A 43 -1.86 7.61 -16.72
N ASP A 44 -1.94 8.88 -17.14
CA ASP A 44 -0.94 9.89 -16.84
C ASP A 44 -0.80 10.12 -15.34
N ALA A 45 -1.93 10.29 -14.64
CA ALA A 45 -1.92 10.49 -13.19
C ALA A 45 -1.36 9.28 -12.45
N HIS A 46 -1.80 8.07 -12.78
CA HIS A 46 -1.33 6.86 -12.11
C HIS A 46 0.18 6.64 -12.33
N GLY A 47 0.64 6.68 -13.58
CA GLY A 47 2.05 6.49 -13.89
C GLY A 47 2.95 7.57 -13.28
N ALA A 48 2.48 8.82 -13.21
CA ALA A 48 3.21 9.90 -12.55
C ALA A 48 3.24 9.73 -11.02
N LEU A 49 2.15 9.28 -10.38
CA LEU A 49 2.15 8.98 -8.93
C LEU A 49 3.13 7.84 -8.60
N ASP A 50 3.16 6.77 -9.40
CA ASP A 50 4.06 5.64 -9.18
C ASP A 50 5.53 6.06 -9.31
N ARG A 51 5.85 6.84 -10.34
CA ARG A 51 7.22 7.38 -10.51
C ARG A 51 7.58 8.37 -9.40
N ALA A 52 6.64 9.18 -8.93
CA ALA A 52 6.88 10.08 -7.80
C ALA A 52 7.21 9.28 -6.52
N GLN A 53 6.40 8.26 -6.22
CA GLN A 53 6.57 7.38 -5.07
C GLN A 53 7.90 6.62 -5.13
N ALA A 54 8.25 6.02 -6.27
CA ALA A 54 9.52 5.32 -6.47
C ALA A 54 10.72 6.27 -6.30
N ALA A 55 10.69 7.42 -6.97
CA ALA A 55 11.75 8.42 -6.88
C ALA A 55 11.94 8.91 -5.44
N TYR A 56 10.86 9.09 -4.67
CA TYR A 56 10.96 9.47 -3.27
C TYR A 56 11.69 8.40 -2.45
N MET A 57 11.31 7.13 -2.61
CA MET A 57 11.87 5.99 -1.88
C MET A 57 13.36 5.76 -2.20
N GLU A 58 13.79 6.03 -3.43
CA GLU A 58 15.19 6.00 -3.86
C GLU A 58 15.99 7.22 -3.35
N GLY A 59 15.29 8.28 -2.94
CA GLY A 59 15.86 9.52 -2.42
C GLY A 59 16.04 10.62 -3.46
N ASN A 60 15.44 10.49 -4.64
CA ASN A 60 15.46 11.48 -5.71
C ASN A 60 14.29 12.48 -5.59
N ALA A 61 14.41 13.41 -4.62
CA ALA A 61 13.35 14.38 -4.31
C ALA A 61 13.00 15.33 -5.47
N LYS A 62 13.93 15.60 -6.39
CA LYS A 62 13.66 16.45 -7.57
C LYS A 62 12.75 15.74 -8.56
N VAL A 63 12.99 14.45 -8.82
CA VAL A 63 12.14 13.64 -9.69
C VAL A 63 10.78 13.42 -9.04
N GLU A 64 10.74 13.14 -7.73
CA GLU A 64 9.48 13.06 -6.97
C GLU A 64 8.63 14.31 -7.17
N ALA A 65 9.18 15.50 -6.93
CA ALA A 65 8.43 16.74 -7.03
C ALA A 65 7.91 17.00 -8.45
N ALA A 66 8.73 16.71 -9.47
CA ALA A 66 8.35 16.89 -10.86
C ALA A 66 7.23 15.93 -11.29
N GLU A 67 7.32 14.65 -10.92
CA GLU A 67 6.31 13.64 -11.20
C GLU A 67 5.02 13.90 -10.42
N PHE A 68 5.12 14.25 -9.13
CA PHE A 68 3.94 14.57 -8.34
C PHE A 68 3.21 15.80 -8.88
N THR A 69 3.94 16.82 -9.34
CA THR A 69 3.35 18.00 -10.00
C THR A 69 2.58 17.61 -11.27
N ARG A 70 3.13 16.70 -12.09
CA ARG A 70 2.44 16.16 -13.27
C ARG A 70 1.16 15.43 -12.88
N ALA A 71 1.25 14.49 -11.94
CA ALA A 71 0.09 13.75 -11.44
C ALA A 71 -1.02 14.69 -10.94
N ARG A 72 -0.63 15.65 -10.10
CA ARG A 72 -1.55 16.63 -9.52
C ARG A 72 -2.23 17.48 -10.59
N ALA A 73 -1.51 17.90 -11.64
CA ALA A 73 -2.09 18.65 -12.75
C ALA A 73 -3.14 17.82 -13.53
N SER A 74 -2.82 16.55 -13.84
CA SER A 74 -3.77 15.65 -14.51
C SER A 74 -5.02 15.41 -13.65
N LEU A 75 -4.88 15.18 -12.35
CA LEU A 75 -6.02 15.02 -11.44
C LEU A 75 -6.83 16.31 -11.29
N ALA A 76 -6.17 17.46 -11.15
CA ALA A 76 -6.82 18.76 -11.00
C ALA A 76 -7.61 19.17 -12.25
N SER A 77 -7.18 18.75 -13.45
CA SER A 77 -7.90 19.00 -14.70
C SER A 77 -9.33 18.46 -14.72
N THR A 78 -9.64 17.49 -13.85
CA THR A 78 -10.97 16.90 -13.71
C THR A 78 -11.94 17.73 -12.87
N GLY A 79 -11.44 18.71 -12.11
CA GLY A 79 -12.25 19.49 -11.15
C GLY A 79 -12.75 18.69 -9.94
N GLN A 80 -12.26 17.45 -9.71
CA GLN A 80 -12.71 16.60 -8.61
C GLN A 80 -11.73 16.67 -7.42
N PRO A 81 -12.04 17.39 -6.33
CA PRO A 81 -11.10 17.57 -5.22
C PRO A 81 -10.69 16.26 -4.55
N GLY A 82 -11.61 15.28 -4.46
CA GLY A 82 -11.34 13.96 -3.87
C GLY A 82 -10.23 13.17 -4.58
N LEU A 83 -9.98 13.41 -5.87
CA LEU A 83 -8.85 12.79 -6.58
C LEU A 83 -7.51 13.39 -6.14
N VAL A 84 -7.45 14.72 -6.03
CA VAL A 84 -6.24 15.43 -5.59
C VAL A 84 -5.95 15.14 -4.11
N ILE A 85 -6.98 15.13 -3.26
CA ILE A 85 -6.87 14.79 -1.83
C ILE A 85 -6.18 13.44 -1.63
N ARG A 86 -6.62 12.40 -2.34
CA ARG A 86 -6.04 11.06 -2.19
C ARG A 86 -4.61 10.98 -2.71
N ALA A 87 -4.25 11.74 -3.74
CA ALA A 87 -2.86 11.86 -4.20
C ALA A 87 -1.97 12.55 -3.15
N GLU A 88 -2.43 13.63 -2.53
CA GLU A 88 -1.69 14.33 -1.46
C GLU A 88 -1.53 13.44 -0.21
N LEU A 89 -2.56 12.65 0.14
CA LEU A 89 -2.47 11.67 1.22
C LEU A 89 -1.52 10.51 0.90
N LEU A 90 -1.49 10.04 -0.35
CA LEU A 90 -0.52 9.02 -0.80
C LEU A 90 0.91 9.53 -0.66
N ARG A 91 1.17 10.76 -1.12
CA ARG A 91 2.48 11.41 -0.95
C ARG A 91 2.87 11.54 0.51
N CYS A 92 1.95 12.00 1.36
CA CYS A 92 2.19 12.11 2.80
C CYS A 92 2.49 10.74 3.43
N ALA A 93 1.78 9.68 3.01
CA ALA A 93 2.08 8.32 3.46
C ALA A 93 3.50 7.88 3.07
N GLY A 94 3.95 8.19 1.84
CA GLY A 94 5.34 8.00 1.43
C GLY A 94 6.33 8.73 2.34
N HIS A 95 6.04 9.96 2.73
CA HIS A 95 6.87 10.72 3.68
C HIS A 95 6.92 10.06 5.06
N VAL A 96 5.78 9.62 5.60
CA VAL A 96 5.67 8.87 6.87
C VAL A 96 6.45 7.55 6.83
N ALA A 97 6.39 6.81 5.73
CA ALA A 97 7.16 5.56 5.54
C ALA A 97 8.68 5.78 5.62
N ALA A 98 9.13 6.97 5.20
CA ALA A 98 10.51 7.42 5.26
C ALA A 98 10.85 8.25 6.51
N LEU A 99 9.95 8.31 7.50
CA LEU A 99 10.08 9.08 8.74
C LEU A 99 10.27 10.60 8.56
N ALA A 100 9.87 11.13 7.40
CA ALA A 100 9.82 12.57 7.15
C ALA A 100 8.46 13.11 7.60
N PHE A 101 8.32 13.35 8.91
CA PHE A 101 7.03 13.78 9.45
C PHE A 101 6.76 15.26 9.18
N ASP A 102 5.62 15.52 8.54
CA ASP A 102 5.00 16.83 8.39
C ASP A 102 3.48 16.73 8.70
N ASP A 103 2.75 17.83 8.56
CA ASP A 103 1.29 17.86 8.73
C ASP A 103 0.55 17.67 7.38
N CYS A 104 1.14 16.96 6.41
CA CYS A 104 0.57 16.74 5.08
C CYS A 104 0.08 18.04 4.39
N PRO A 105 0.94 19.04 4.14
CA PRO A 105 0.52 20.41 3.77
C PRO A 105 -0.34 20.50 2.50
N GLY A 106 -0.17 19.59 1.54
CA GLY A 106 -1.00 19.55 0.33
C GLY A 106 -2.43 19.05 0.60
N PHE A 107 -2.61 18.13 1.55
CA PHE A 107 -3.93 17.69 2.01
C PHE A 107 -4.61 18.79 2.84
N GLU A 108 -3.89 19.45 3.74
CA GLU A 108 -4.48 20.45 4.63
C GLU A 108 -5.13 21.63 3.88
N GLN A 109 -4.59 22.01 2.72
CA GLN A 109 -5.21 23.02 1.84
C GLN A 109 -6.57 22.60 1.27
N LEU A 110 -6.79 21.29 1.12
CA LEU A 110 -8.01 20.69 0.55
C LEU A 110 -8.91 20.06 1.62
N ARG A 111 -8.51 20.14 2.90
CA ARG A 111 -9.24 19.54 4.02
C ARG A 111 -10.72 19.94 4.12
N PRO A 112 -11.14 21.18 3.78
CA PRO A 112 -12.57 21.53 3.76
C PRO A 112 -13.41 20.63 2.83
N ASP A 113 -12.82 20.12 1.75
CA ASP A 113 -13.50 19.28 0.75
C ASP A 113 -13.35 17.77 1.03
N ALA A 114 -12.62 17.40 2.09
CA ALA A 114 -12.31 16.01 2.39
C ALA A 114 -13.50 15.20 2.89
N GLY A 115 -13.53 13.90 2.61
CA GLY A 115 -14.47 12.96 3.21
C GLY A 115 -14.08 12.58 4.64
N ALA A 116 -14.94 11.81 5.33
CA ALA A 116 -14.63 11.27 6.64
C ALA A 116 -13.44 10.29 6.60
N ALA A 117 -13.37 9.43 5.57
CA ALA A 117 -12.26 8.49 5.37
C ALA A 117 -10.92 9.21 5.13
N ASP A 118 -10.92 10.27 4.31
CA ASP A 118 -9.71 11.06 4.03
C ASP A 118 -9.18 11.72 5.31
N ARG A 119 -10.07 12.33 6.12
CA ARG A 119 -9.72 12.92 7.41
C ARG A 119 -9.22 11.89 8.41
N ALA A 120 -9.85 10.72 8.47
CA ALA A 120 -9.41 9.62 9.33
C ALA A 120 -8.01 9.13 8.93
N TYR A 121 -7.75 8.98 7.63
CA TYR A 121 -6.44 8.57 7.14
C TYR A 121 -5.36 9.64 7.39
N ALA A 122 -5.67 10.92 7.21
CA ALA A 122 -4.76 12.02 7.59
C ALA A 122 -4.43 11.99 9.10
N ALA A 123 -5.43 11.80 9.96
CA ALA A 123 -5.23 11.66 11.40
C ALA A 123 -4.38 10.41 11.75
N TYR A 124 -4.56 9.31 11.02
CA TYR A 124 -3.75 8.11 11.15
C TYR A 124 -2.28 8.37 10.78
N LEU A 125 -2.01 9.00 9.63
CA LEU A 125 -0.66 9.42 9.22
C LEU A 125 -0.01 10.39 10.21
N ALA A 126 -0.83 11.19 10.91
CA ALA A 126 -0.38 12.06 11.98
C ALA A 126 -0.08 11.34 13.32
N GLY A 127 -0.33 10.03 13.42
CA GLY A 127 -0.17 9.26 14.65
C GLY A 127 -1.28 9.50 15.68
N ARG A 128 -2.44 10.04 15.24
CA ARG A 128 -3.53 10.51 16.12
C ARG A 128 -4.80 9.65 16.04
N ALA A 129 -4.95 8.79 15.03
CA ALA A 129 -6.14 7.94 14.91
C ALA A 129 -6.14 6.79 15.92
N GLY A 130 -7.32 6.48 16.46
CA GLY A 130 -7.54 5.40 17.42
C GLY A 130 -8.46 4.31 16.88
N ALA A 131 -8.99 3.48 17.78
CA ALA A 131 -9.88 2.38 17.44
C ALA A 131 -11.22 2.87 16.85
N GLN A 132 -11.66 4.08 17.21
CA GLN A 132 -12.91 4.67 16.73
C GLN A 132 -12.87 4.96 15.22
N GLU A 133 -11.73 5.41 14.71
CA GLU A 133 -11.54 5.69 13.28
C GLU A 133 -11.12 4.45 12.48
N ALA A 134 -10.82 3.33 13.13
CA ALA A 134 -10.25 2.15 12.46
C ALA A 134 -11.11 1.66 11.29
N ALA A 135 -12.44 1.68 11.41
CA ALA A 135 -13.35 1.27 10.35
C ALA A 135 -13.31 2.17 9.09
N LEU A 136 -12.80 3.40 9.22
CA LEU A 136 -12.64 4.36 8.12
C LEU A 136 -11.28 4.27 7.44
N LEU A 137 -10.33 3.52 8.01
CA LEU A 137 -8.98 3.39 7.46
C LEU A 137 -8.94 2.34 6.35
N PRO A 138 -7.93 2.40 5.45
CA PRO A 138 -7.65 1.31 4.53
C PRO A 138 -7.51 -0.03 5.27
N PRO A 139 -8.03 -1.15 4.74
CA PRO A 139 -8.14 -2.44 5.44
C PRO A 139 -6.85 -2.90 6.12
N GLN A 140 -5.70 -2.70 5.48
CA GLN A 140 -4.40 -3.08 5.99
C GLN A 140 -3.95 -2.30 7.25
N HIS A 141 -4.52 -1.11 7.50
CA HIS A 141 -4.17 -0.26 8.65
C HIS A 141 -5.14 -0.40 9.82
N GLN A 142 -6.34 -0.96 9.60
CA GLN A 142 -7.37 -1.08 10.64
C GLN A 142 -6.88 -1.85 11.87
N PRO A 143 -6.22 -3.04 11.73
CA PRO A 143 -5.74 -3.79 12.90
C PRO A 143 -4.71 -3.03 13.72
N VAL A 144 -3.88 -2.19 13.08
CA VAL A 144 -2.85 -1.38 13.75
C VAL A 144 -3.51 -0.27 14.60
N ALA A 145 -4.56 0.37 14.08
CA ALA A 145 -5.33 1.36 14.82
C ALA A 145 -6.14 0.74 15.97
N MET A 146 -6.72 -0.44 15.74
CA MET A 146 -7.48 -1.20 16.76
C MET A 146 -6.60 -1.68 17.92
N ALA A 147 -5.32 -1.97 17.67
CA ALA A 147 -4.37 -2.42 18.68
C ALA A 147 -3.94 -1.33 19.69
N GLY A 148 -4.65 -0.19 19.80
CA GLY A 148 -4.32 0.97 20.65
C GLY A 148 -3.56 0.60 21.93
N ASN A 149 -2.47 1.25 22.31
CA ASN A 149 -1.57 0.93 23.44
C ASN A 149 -1.00 -0.51 23.62
N ASP A 150 -1.60 -1.57 23.07
CA ASP A 150 -1.01 -2.92 23.11
C ASP A 150 0.13 -3.02 22.08
N ALA A 151 1.36 -2.96 22.60
CA ALA A 151 2.57 -2.99 21.78
C ALA A 151 2.78 -4.32 21.05
N ALA A 152 2.32 -5.44 21.63
CA ALA A 152 2.46 -6.76 21.03
C ALA A 152 1.45 -6.96 19.90
N ALA A 153 0.18 -6.60 20.14
CA ALA A 153 -0.86 -6.63 19.12
C ALA A 153 -0.53 -5.68 17.96
N ALA A 154 -0.02 -4.47 18.25
CA ALA A 154 0.38 -3.52 17.22
C ALA A 154 1.54 -4.05 16.36
N ALA A 155 2.54 -4.69 16.99
CA ALA A 155 3.64 -5.32 16.27
C ALA A 155 3.17 -6.47 15.37
N ALA A 156 2.31 -7.34 15.87
CA ALA A 156 1.73 -8.44 15.10
C ALA A 156 0.89 -7.92 13.91
N ALA A 157 0.07 -6.89 14.13
CA ALA A 157 -0.71 -6.24 13.08
C ALA A 157 0.17 -5.66 11.98
N VAL A 158 1.25 -4.96 12.32
CA VAL A 158 2.22 -4.43 11.33
C VAL A 158 2.91 -5.56 10.57
N GLN A 159 3.32 -6.65 11.25
CA GLN A 159 3.98 -7.78 10.60
C GLN A 159 3.07 -8.49 9.60
N ALA A 160 1.76 -8.55 9.87
CA ALA A 160 0.76 -9.17 8.99
C ALA A 160 0.48 -8.37 7.70
N ILE A 161 0.89 -7.10 7.62
CA ILE A 161 0.73 -6.30 6.40
C ILE A 161 1.66 -6.87 5.31
N ALA A 162 1.07 -7.30 4.18
CA ALA A 162 1.83 -7.88 3.07
C ALA A 162 2.56 -6.83 2.23
N ASP A 163 1.87 -5.73 1.89
CA ASP A 163 2.44 -4.65 1.09
C ASP A 163 3.57 -3.91 1.84
N PRO A 164 4.80 -3.87 1.31
CA PRO A 164 5.95 -3.26 1.98
C PRO A 164 5.77 -1.77 2.29
N LEU A 165 5.15 -1.00 1.38
CA LEU A 165 4.92 0.42 1.61
C LEU A 165 3.95 0.63 2.76
N SER A 166 2.80 -0.06 2.74
CA SER A 166 1.81 -0.02 3.82
C SER A 166 2.41 -0.46 5.17
N LYS A 167 3.31 -1.45 5.17
CA LYS A 167 4.05 -1.87 6.39
C LYS A 167 4.95 -0.76 6.93
N LEU A 168 5.66 -0.05 6.06
CA LEU A 168 6.48 1.11 6.45
C LEU A 168 5.62 2.28 6.94
N VAL A 169 4.50 2.56 6.29
CA VAL A 169 3.54 3.58 6.74
C VAL A 169 3.05 3.27 8.15
N ALA A 170 2.57 2.04 8.39
CA ALA A 170 2.07 1.63 9.69
C ALA A 170 3.17 1.67 10.77
N SER A 171 4.38 1.21 10.43
CA SER A 171 5.55 1.35 11.30
C SER A 171 5.85 2.81 11.64
N GLY A 172 5.84 3.69 10.65
CA GLY A 172 6.08 5.13 10.80
C GLY A 172 5.02 5.81 11.67
N VAL A 173 3.75 5.44 11.51
CA VAL A 173 2.64 5.88 12.37
C VAL A 173 2.86 5.47 13.82
N LEU A 174 3.23 4.21 14.08
CA LEU A 174 3.57 3.76 15.44
C LEU A 174 4.77 4.50 16.00
N LEU A 175 5.79 4.79 15.19
CA LEU A 175 6.95 5.56 15.65
C LEU A 175 6.57 7.00 16.01
N ARG A 176 5.79 7.67 15.15
CA ARG A 176 5.27 9.04 15.38
C ARG A 176 4.43 9.11 16.65
N ALA A 177 3.65 8.07 16.93
CA ALA A 177 2.85 7.96 18.15
C ALA A 177 3.65 7.52 19.40
N GLY A 178 4.98 7.34 19.30
CA GLY A 178 5.81 6.88 20.41
C GLY A 178 5.61 5.41 20.80
N ARG A 179 5.00 4.61 19.93
CA ARG A 179 4.57 3.22 20.17
C ARG A 179 5.34 2.16 19.38
N ALA A 180 6.36 2.56 18.61
CA ALA A 180 7.17 1.60 17.84
C ALA A 180 8.09 0.75 18.75
N SER A 181 7.74 -0.53 18.88
CA SER A 181 8.52 -1.55 19.59
C SER A 181 9.70 -2.08 18.75
N PRO A 182 10.69 -2.77 19.36
CA PRO A 182 11.83 -3.32 18.62
C PRO A 182 11.45 -4.21 17.42
N PRO A 183 10.44 -5.11 17.50
CA PRO A 183 9.99 -5.88 16.33
C PRO A 183 9.46 -5.03 15.17
N VAL A 184 8.81 -3.89 15.46
CA VAL A 184 8.35 -2.94 14.43
C VAL A 184 9.55 -2.30 13.72
N LEU A 185 10.58 -1.88 14.47
CA LEU A 185 11.78 -1.29 13.88
C LEU A 185 12.55 -2.27 13.00
N ALA A 186 12.69 -3.52 13.47
CA ALA A 186 13.35 -4.58 12.71
C ALA A 186 12.58 -4.87 11.41
N GLY A 187 11.27 -5.05 11.49
CA GLY A 187 10.41 -5.28 10.33
C GLY A 187 10.43 -4.14 9.31
N ALA A 188 10.53 -2.88 9.76
CA ALA A 188 10.64 -1.73 8.88
C ALA A 188 11.98 -1.69 8.12
N VAL A 189 13.10 -1.99 8.80
CA VAL A 189 14.41 -2.10 8.13
C VAL A 189 14.41 -3.22 7.09
N GLU A 190 13.85 -4.39 7.42
CA GLU A 190 13.76 -5.51 6.48
C GLU A 190 12.86 -5.21 5.28
N ALA A 191 11.72 -4.53 5.49
CA ALA A 191 10.84 -4.12 4.41
C ALA A 191 11.54 -3.12 3.46
N ALA A 192 12.23 -2.11 4.00
CA ALA A 192 12.93 -1.12 3.19
C ALA A 192 14.14 -1.72 2.45
N SER A 193 14.91 -2.60 3.11
CA SER A 193 16.09 -3.23 2.52
C SER A 193 15.71 -4.19 1.38
N ALA A 194 14.66 -5.00 1.56
CA ALA A 194 14.21 -5.95 0.56
C ALA A 194 13.72 -5.28 -0.73
N GLN A 195 13.23 -4.04 -0.65
CA GLN A 195 12.80 -3.24 -1.80
C GLN A 195 13.91 -2.38 -2.40
N GLY A 196 15.10 -2.34 -1.79
CA GLY A 196 16.17 -1.43 -2.20
C GLY A 196 15.84 0.06 -1.98
N TRP A 197 14.87 0.36 -1.12
CA TRP A 197 14.42 1.74 -0.87
C TRP A 197 15.37 2.46 0.07
N ARG A 198 16.33 3.17 -0.52
CA ARG A 198 17.42 3.84 0.20
C ARG A 198 16.94 4.84 1.24
N ARG A 199 16.00 5.74 0.89
CA ARG A 199 15.56 6.81 1.78
C ARG A 199 14.94 6.26 3.09
N PRO A 200 13.90 5.40 3.06
CA PRO A 200 13.38 4.82 4.29
C PRO A 200 14.42 3.92 4.98
N LEU A 201 15.24 3.16 4.25
CA LEU A 201 16.27 2.32 4.86
C LEU A 201 17.23 3.12 5.75
N LEU A 202 17.75 4.25 5.25
CA LEU A 202 18.63 5.13 6.00
C LEU A 202 17.93 5.72 7.23
N ALA A 203 16.67 6.15 7.09
CA ALA A 203 15.89 6.70 8.19
C ALA A 203 15.69 5.67 9.32
N TRP A 204 15.25 4.45 8.98
CA TRP A 204 14.99 3.39 9.96
C TRP A 204 16.26 2.83 10.60
N LEU A 205 17.36 2.70 9.84
CA LEU A 205 18.66 2.34 10.41
C LEU A 205 19.16 3.43 11.38
N GLY A 206 18.94 4.70 11.06
CA GLY A 206 19.27 5.83 11.95
C GLY A 206 18.53 5.74 13.29
N VAL A 207 17.23 5.45 13.27
CA VAL A 207 16.44 5.24 14.50
C VAL A 207 16.97 4.09 15.34
N GLN A 208 17.30 2.95 14.72
CA GLN A 208 17.86 1.81 15.47
C GLN A 208 19.25 2.13 16.05
N ALA A 209 20.11 2.83 15.29
CA ALA A 209 21.44 3.20 15.75
C ALA A 209 21.35 4.13 16.97
N GLN A 210 20.49 5.15 16.90
CA GLN A 210 20.27 6.07 18.01
C GLN A 210 19.77 5.35 19.27
N ARG A 211 18.85 4.38 19.14
CA ARG A 211 18.36 3.60 20.28
C ARG A 211 19.43 2.70 20.89
N ALA A 212 20.26 2.05 20.05
CA ALA A 212 21.38 1.24 20.53
C ALA A 212 22.39 2.09 21.33
N GLU A 213 22.69 3.30 20.83
CA GLU A 213 23.55 4.26 21.54
C GLU A 213 22.96 4.68 22.89
N GLN A 214 21.66 5.00 22.92
CA GLN A 214 20.96 5.35 24.16
C GLN A 214 20.91 4.20 25.17
N ALA A 215 20.88 2.95 24.68
CA ALA A 215 20.93 1.75 25.51
C ALA A 215 22.35 1.36 25.95
N GLY A 216 23.39 2.06 25.48
CA GLY A 216 24.79 1.72 25.76
C GLY A 216 25.33 0.53 24.96
N ASP A 217 24.58 0.03 23.96
CA ASP A 217 25.00 -1.06 23.09
C ASP A 217 25.89 -0.52 21.95
N ALA A 218 27.16 -0.27 22.29
CA ALA A 218 28.14 0.26 21.36
C ALA A 218 28.40 -0.67 20.17
N GLN A 219 28.30 -1.99 20.37
CA GLN A 219 28.55 -2.98 19.32
C GLN A 219 27.44 -2.96 18.27
N GLU A 220 26.18 -2.95 18.71
CA GLU A 220 25.01 -2.82 17.84
C GLU A 220 25.03 -1.50 17.08
N ALA A 221 25.25 -0.38 17.78
CA ALA A 221 25.34 0.93 17.17
C ALA A 221 26.41 0.98 16.07
N ALA A 222 27.60 0.44 16.33
CA ALA A 222 28.68 0.37 15.34
C ALA A 222 28.28 -0.49 14.13
N ARG A 223 27.55 -1.60 14.32
CA ARG A 223 27.06 -2.44 13.22
C ARG A 223 26.06 -1.68 12.35
N LEU A 224 25.09 -1.00 12.97
CA LEU A 224 24.08 -0.22 12.26
C LEU A 224 24.71 0.95 11.49
N ARG A 225 25.69 1.65 12.09
CA ARG A 225 26.45 2.71 11.41
C ARG A 225 27.19 2.22 10.16
N ARG A 226 27.77 1.00 10.18
CA ARG A 226 28.37 0.41 8.97
C ARG A 226 27.33 0.17 7.87
N ARG A 227 26.11 -0.29 8.21
CA ARG A 227 25.02 -0.45 7.23
C ARG A 227 24.56 0.89 6.67
N ILE A 228 24.47 1.93 7.50
CA ILE A 228 24.14 3.29 7.07
C ILE A 228 25.21 3.80 6.09
N ALA A 229 26.49 3.59 6.38
CA ALA A 229 27.59 4.00 5.49
C ALA A 229 27.45 3.35 4.11
N LEU A 230 27.23 2.03 4.05
CA LEU A 230 27.01 1.31 2.79
C LEU A 230 25.80 1.85 2.01
N ALA A 231 24.66 2.06 2.68
CA ALA A 231 23.46 2.57 2.02
C ALA A 231 23.54 4.06 1.62
N SER A 232 24.52 4.80 2.16
CA SER A 232 24.75 6.21 1.87
C SER A 232 25.69 6.43 0.68
N GLU A 233 26.32 5.38 0.16
CA GLU A 233 27.22 5.49 -0.97
C GLU A 233 26.50 6.10 -2.20
N PRO A 234 27.17 6.99 -2.96
CA PRO A 234 26.60 7.51 -4.20
C PRO A 234 26.27 6.36 -5.15
N GLN A 235 25.01 6.28 -5.56
CA GLN A 235 24.59 5.35 -6.61
C GLN A 235 25.12 5.91 -7.94
N ARG A 236 25.99 5.13 -8.59
CA ARG A 236 26.59 5.46 -9.89
C ARG A 236 25.59 5.30 -11.02
#